data_AF-A0A2V7UCY6-F1
#
_entry.id   AF-A0A2V7UCY6-F1
#
_cell.length_a   1.000
_cell.length_b   1.000
_cell.length_c   1.000
_cell.angle_alpha   90.00
_cell.angle_beta   90.00
_cell.angle_gamma   90.00
#
_symmetry.space_group_name_H-M   'P 1'
#
loop_
_entity.id
_entity.type
_entity.pdbx_description
1 polymer ?
#
loop_
_entity_poly.entity_id
_entity_poly.type
_entity_poly.pdbx_seq_one_letter_code
_entity_poly.pdbx_strand_id
1 'polypeptide(L)' 'MKITIPSHLSDAELDVAVKSLAGKERGTTGELVAHLAELDSRPGVYAGQGYGSLFSYCTQALRLSEDAACNRIEAA' A
#
# COMPACT_ATOMS: atom_id res chain seq x y z
N MET A 1 -16.62 5.52 3.62
CA MET A 1 -16.10 6.45 2.58
C MET A 1 -17.01 6.30 1.36
N LYS A 2 -17.56 7.40 0.82
CA LYS A 2 -18.38 7.32 -0.41
C LYS A 2 -17.45 7.55 -1.61
N ILE A 3 -17.40 6.59 -2.52
CA ILE A 3 -16.73 6.73 -3.81
C ILE A 3 -17.76 7.34 -4.77
N THR A 4 -17.47 8.53 -5.29
CA THR A 4 -18.33 9.21 -6.27
C THR A 4 -17.69 9.09 -7.65
N ILE A 5 -18.49 8.69 -8.64
CA ILE A 5 -18.05 8.64 -10.04
C ILE A 5 -17.93 10.09 -10.56
N PRO A 6 -16.77 10.53 -11.08
CA PRO A 6 -16.56 11.92 -11.48
C PRO A 6 -17.11 12.22 -12.88
N SER A 7 -18.38 11.88 -13.14
CA SER A 7 -19.02 12.01 -14.47
C SER A 7 -19.24 13.45 -14.94
N HIS A 8 -18.90 14.44 -14.12
CA HIS A 8 -19.00 15.86 -14.44
C HIS A 8 -17.69 16.44 -15.01
N LEU A 9 -16.59 15.68 -14.98
CA LEU A 9 -15.31 16.11 -15.54
C LEU A 9 -15.32 15.95 -17.07
N SER A 10 -14.70 16.90 -17.77
CA SER A 10 -14.32 16.72 -19.17
C SER A 10 -13.20 15.70 -19.33
N ASP A 11 -12.95 15.22 -20.55
CA ASP A 11 -11.90 14.23 -20.83
C ASP A 11 -10.50 14.70 -20.39
N ALA A 12 -10.19 15.99 -20.61
CA ALA A 12 -8.91 16.58 -20.22
C ALA A 12 -8.78 16.68 -18.69
N GLU A 13 -9.86 17.06 -17.99
CA GLU A 13 -9.88 17.11 -16.53
C GLU A 13 -9.77 15.71 -15.91
N LEU A 14 -10.43 14.72 -16.52
CA LEU A 14 -10.36 13.33 -16.09
C LEU A 14 -8.94 12.77 -16.23
N ASP A 15 -8.25 13.02 -17.36
CA ASP A 15 -6.88 12.58 -17.58
C ASP A 15 -5.90 13.17 -16.54
N VAL A 16 -6.01 14.49 -16.27
CA VAL A 16 -5.20 15.15 -15.23
C VAL A 16 -5.51 14.56 -13.85
N ALA A 17 -6.80 14.34 -13.53
CA ALA A 17 -7.21 13.79 -12.25
C ALA A 17 -6.68 12.36 -12.04
N VAL A 18 -6.78 11.48 -13.04
CA VAL A 18 -6.27 10.11 -12.96
C VAL A 18 -4.76 10.10 -12.77
N LYS A 19 -4.00 10.92 -13.51
CA LYS A 19 -2.53 11.03 -13.33
C LYS A 19 -2.15 11.54 -11.95
N SER A 20 -2.89 12.51 -11.41
CA SER A 20 -2.67 13.02 -10.05
C SER A 20 -2.94 11.94 -9.01
N LEU A 21 -4.05 11.20 -9.14
CA LEU A 21 -4.39 10.10 -8.23
C LEU A 21 -3.36 8.97 -8.29
N ALA A 22 -2.92 8.57 -9.48
CA ALA A 22 -1.85 7.57 -9.63
C ALA A 22 -0.52 8.03 -9.02
N GLY A 23 -0.23 9.34 -9.05
CA GLY A 23 0.91 9.92 -8.35
C GLY A 23 0.78 9.78 -6.82
N LYS A 24 -0.39 10.15 -6.28
CA LYS A 24 -0.68 10.03 -4.83
C LYS A 24 -0.65 8.58 -4.36
N GLU A 25 -1.27 7.68 -5.11
CA GLU A 25 -1.28 6.24 -4.83
C GLU A 25 0.15 5.67 -4.74
N ARG A 26 1.02 6.03 -5.69
CA ARG A 26 2.44 5.65 -5.65
C ARG A 26 3.18 6.26 -4.47
N GLY A 27 2.92 7.53 -4.15
CA GLY A 27 3.49 8.19 -2.97
C GLY A 27 3.12 7.48 -1.67
N THR A 28 1.84 7.21 -1.46
CA THR A 28 1.35 6.44 -0.31
C THR A 28 1.93 5.02 -0.27
N THR A 29 2.08 4.37 -1.43
CA THR A 29 2.74 3.05 -1.49
C THR A 29 4.22 3.13 -1.09
N GLY A 30 4.93 4.18 -1.52
CA GLY A 30 6.32 4.40 -1.12
C GLY A 30 6.47 4.65 0.38
N GLU A 31 5.58 5.43 0.98
CA GLU A 31 5.53 5.60 2.44
C GLU A 31 5.28 4.26 3.14
N LEU A 32 4.31 3.46 2.68
CA LEU A 32 4.06 2.13 3.24
C LEU A 32 5.31 1.24 3.18
N VAL A 33 6.00 1.18 2.03
CA VAL A 33 7.24 0.41 1.87
C VAL A 33 8.31 0.84 2.88
N ALA A 34 8.53 2.15 3.05
CA ALA A 34 9.49 2.65 4.04
C ALA A 34 9.12 2.26 5.49
N HIS A 35 7.83 2.21 5.82
CA HIS A 35 7.37 1.77 7.14
C HIS A 35 7.48 0.25 7.30
N LEU A 36 7.29 -0.52 6.23
CA LEU A 36 7.52 -1.96 6.24
C LEU A 36 9.00 -2.29 6.44
N ALA A 37 9.92 -1.51 5.87
CA ALA A 37 11.37 -1.64 6.11
C ALA A 37 11.72 -1.44 7.59
N GLU A 38 11.18 -0.38 8.20
CA GLU A 38 11.37 -0.15 9.64
C GLU A 38 10.73 -1.28 10.47
N LEU A 39 9.56 -1.77 10.06
CA LEU A 39 8.87 -2.86 10.74
C LEU A 39 9.66 -4.19 10.66
N ASP A 40 10.33 -4.45 9.55
CA ASP A 40 11.20 -5.63 9.37
C ASP A 40 12.39 -5.61 10.35
N SER A 41 12.94 -4.42 10.61
CA SER A 41 13.98 -4.23 11.63
C SER A 41 13.49 -4.45 13.07
N ARG A 42 12.17 -4.52 13.28
CA ARG A 42 11.51 -4.66 14.59
C ARG A 42 10.55 -5.87 14.63
N PRO A 43 11.07 -7.11 14.49
CA PRO A 43 10.25 -8.30 14.36
C PRO A 43 9.31 -8.55 15.54
N GLY A 44 9.66 -8.07 16.74
CA GLY A 44 8.82 -8.15 17.93
C GLY A 44 7.44 -7.49 17.79
N VAL A 45 7.28 -6.51 16.89
CA VAL A 45 6.02 -5.78 16.70
C VAL A 45 4.96 -6.69 16.06
N TYR A 46 5.29 -7.36 14.94
CA TYR A 46 4.33 -8.27 14.30
C TYR A 46 4.31 -9.66 14.96
N ALA A 47 5.43 -10.10 15.55
CA ALA A 47 5.47 -11.35 16.32
C ALA A 47 4.58 -11.27 17.57
N GLY A 48 4.59 -10.13 18.28
CA GLY A 48 3.71 -9.89 19.43
C GLY A 48 2.21 -9.88 19.07
N GLN A 49 1.89 -9.69 17.80
CA GLN A 49 0.52 -9.77 17.26
C GLN A 49 0.17 -11.17 16.73
N GLY A 50 1.10 -12.15 16.82
CA GLY A 50 0.88 -13.53 16.41
C GLY A 50 1.28 -13.86 14.96
N TYR A 51 1.94 -12.93 14.25
CA TYR A 51 2.40 -13.18 12.88
C TYR A 51 3.84 -13.72 12.88
N GLY A 52 4.06 -14.86 12.23
CA GLY A 52 5.36 -15.53 12.20
C GLY A 52 6.41 -14.89 11.28
N SER A 53 6.02 -13.94 10.43
CA SER A 53 6.90 -13.22 9.51
C SER A 53 6.25 -11.90 9.05
N LEU A 54 7.05 -10.98 8.50
CA LEU A 54 6.54 -9.78 7.86
C LEU A 54 5.61 -10.12 6.68
N PHE A 55 5.91 -11.18 5.91
CA PHE A 55 5.04 -11.68 4.86
C PHE A 55 3.66 -12.11 5.38
N SER A 56 3.62 -12.87 6.48
CA SER A 56 2.35 -13.25 7.12
C SER A 56 1.59 -12.03 7.63
N TYR A 57 2.28 -11.02 8.17
CA TYR A 57 1.66 -9.76 8.57
C TYR A 57 1.04 -9.02 7.37
N CYS A 58 1.80 -8.85 6.28
CA CYS A 58 1.34 -8.18 5.06
C CYS A 58 0.11 -8.87 4.42
N THR A 59 0.12 -10.20 4.32
CA THR A 59 -0.97 -10.95 3.69
C THR A 59 -2.20 -11.09 4.59
N GLN A 60 -2.01 -11.29 5.89
CA GLN A 60 -3.12 -11.56 6.80
C GLN A 60 -3.68 -10.31 7.49
N ALA A 61 -2.82 -9.41 7.96
CA ALA A 61 -3.23 -8.17 8.64
C ALA A 61 -3.57 -7.06 7.65
N LEU A 62 -2.66 -6.79 6.71
CA LEU A 62 -2.83 -5.72 5.71
C LEU A 62 -3.66 -6.15 4.49
N ARG A 63 -4.02 -7.45 4.40
CA ARG A 63 -4.84 -8.03 3.32
C ARG A 63 -4.25 -7.83 1.92
N LEU A 64 -2.93 -7.72 1.84
CA LEU A 64 -2.23 -7.69 0.55
C LEU A 64 -2.31 -9.07 -0.10
N SER A 65 -2.37 -9.11 -1.43
CA SER A 65 -2.08 -10.34 -2.16
C SER A 65 -0.64 -10.77 -1.89
N GLU A 66 -0.34 -12.05 -2.12
CA GLU A 66 1.02 -12.57 -1.96
C GLU A 66 2.01 -11.84 -2.87
N ASP A 67 1.64 -11.52 -4.12
CA ASP A 67 2.48 -10.72 -5.03
C ASP A 67 2.73 -9.31 -4.46
N ALA A 68 1.69 -8.66 -3.95
CA ALA A 68 1.76 -7.32 -3.42
C ALA A 68 2.64 -7.26 -2.16
N ALA A 69 2.58 -8.31 -1.32
CA ALA A 69 3.42 -8.46 -0.15
C ALA A 69 4.88 -8.69 -0.55
N CYS A 70 5.17 -9.65 -1.43
CA CYS A 70 6.52 -9.93 -1.90
C CYS A 70 7.18 -8.70 -2.52
N ASN A 71 6.51 -8.05 -3.47
CA ASN A 71 7.04 -6.86 -4.15
C ASN A 71 7.34 -5.71 -3.18
N ARG A 72 6.51 -5.53 -2.15
CA ARG A 72 6.71 -4.46 -1.15
C ARG A 72 7.78 -4.79 -0.14
N ILE A 73 7.93 -6.06 0.24
CA ILE A 73 9.00 -6.52 1.15
C ILE A 73 10.35 -6.49 0.43
N GLU A 74 10.41 -6.85 -0.85
CA GLU A 74 11.65 -6.77 -1.64
C GLU A 74 12.12 -5.32 -1.88
N ALA A 75 11.17 -4.38 -1.98
CA ALA A 75 11.47 -2.96 -2.16
C ALA A 75 11.78 -2.21 -0.85
N ALA A 76 11.48 -2.81 0.30
CA ALA A 76 11.70 -2.26 1.64
C ALA A 76 13.15 -2.41 2.08
#